data_AF-A0A3M7R700-F1
#
_entry.id   AF-A0A3M7R700-F1
#
_cell.length_a   1.000
_cell.length_b   1.000
_cell.length_c   1.000
_cell.angle_alpha   90.00
_cell.angle_beta   90.00
_cell.angle_gamma   90.00
#
_symmetry.space_group_name_H-M   'P 1'
#
loop_
_entity.id
_entity.type
_entity.pdbx_description
1 polymer ?
#
loop_
_entity_poly.entity_id
_entity_poly.type
_entity_poly.pdbx_seq_one_letter_code
_entity_poly.pdbx_strand_id
1 'polypeptide(L)'
;MEYIPGSTIRKILQKFGPIKGDRLKDFTRQITEGLNYLHSQNVAHINVMSRNIILMLNDVIKIVDFDYADEYNYLNEKQDIKDLGVTILEMATGKDLSFTVESLKSEHSPSQGIFVHS
;
A
#
# COMPACT_ATOMS: atom_id res chain seq x y z
N MET A 1 4.60 -12.77 -14.36
CA MET A 1 3.37 -12.12 -13.85
C MET A 1 2.39 -11.94 -15.00
N GLU A 2 1.13 -12.30 -14.77
CA GLU A 2 0.03 -12.02 -15.69
C GLU A 2 -0.14 -10.51 -15.86
N TYR A 3 -0.41 -10.05 -17.08
CA TYR A 3 -0.70 -8.64 -17.32
C TYR A 3 -2.03 -8.28 -16.63
N ILE A 4 -1.98 -7.37 -15.65
CA ILE A 4 -3.19 -6.84 -15.02
C ILE A 4 -3.59 -5.58 -15.81
N PRO A 5 -4.73 -5.59 -16.55
CA PRO A 5 -5.19 -4.41 -17.26
C PRO A 5 -5.56 -3.31 -16.27
N GLY A 6 -4.93 -2.14 -16.38
CA GLY A 6 -5.18 -1.00 -15.50
C GLY A 6 -3.99 -0.05 -15.40
N SER A 7 -4.04 0.85 -14.41
CA SER A 7 -2.93 1.74 -14.06
C SER A 7 -2.83 1.86 -12.55
N THR A 8 -1.60 2.04 -12.06
CA THR A 8 -1.39 2.24 -10.62
C THR A 8 -2.01 3.56 -10.18
N ILE A 9 -2.48 3.64 -8.94
CA ILE A 9 -3.01 4.87 -8.36
C ILE A 9 -1.95 5.99 -8.46
N ARG A 10 -0.67 5.68 -8.24
CA ARG A 10 0.42 6.66 -8.42
C ARG A 10 0.40 7.30 -9.81
N LYS A 11 0.27 6.51 -10.88
CA LYS A 11 0.19 7.02 -12.27
C LYS A 11 -1.09 7.81 -12.50
N ILE A 12 -2.21 7.38 -11.92
CA ILE A 12 -3.47 8.12 -11.99
C ILE A 12 -3.32 9.51 -11.34
N LEU A 13 -2.73 9.60 -10.15
CA LEU A 13 -2.51 10.86 -9.44
C LEU A 13 -1.56 11.79 -10.22
N GLN A 14 -0.50 11.26 -10.82
CA GLN A 14 0.41 12.04 -11.67
C GLN A 14 -0.28 12.63 -12.90
N LYS A 15 -1.21 11.89 -13.51
CA LYS A 15 -1.86 12.30 -14.76
C LYS A 15 -3.10 13.17 -14.56
N PHE A 16 -3.90 12.88 -13.53
CA PHE A 16 -5.22 13.46 -13.35
C PHE A 16 -5.37 14.26 -12.05
N GLY A 17 -4.36 14.22 -11.16
CA GLY A 17 -4.42 14.88 -9.86
C GLY A 17 -5.23 14.10 -8.82
N PRO A 18 -5.68 14.78 -7.75
CA PRO A 18 -6.30 14.13 -6.60
C PRO A 18 -7.64 13.46 -6.91
N ILE A 19 -7.92 12.34 -6.24
CA ILE A 19 -9.19 11.62 -6.28
C ILE A 19 -10.12 12.20 -5.20
N LYS A 20 -11.37 12.49 -5.55
CA LYS A 20 -12.33 13.20 -4.69
C LYS A 20 -13.70 12.53 -4.68
N GLY A 21 -14.50 12.87 -3.66
CA GLY A 21 -15.90 12.46 -3.56
C GLY A 21 -16.08 10.95 -3.45
N ASP A 22 -17.12 10.44 -4.10
CA ASP A 22 -17.51 9.03 -4.00
C ASP A 22 -16.43 8.06 -4.47
N ARG A 23 -15.63 8.44 -5.48
CA ARG A 23 -14.51 7.60 -5.95
C ARG A 23 -13.45 7.39 -4.86
N LEU A 24 -13.12 8.42 -4.09
CA LEU A 24 -12.16 8.29 -2.99
C LEU A 24 -12.70 7.33 -1.93
N LYS A 25 -13.98 7.47 -1.59
CA LYS A 25 -14.66 6.60 -0.62
C LYS A 25 -14.70 5.15 -1.10
N ASP A 26 -15.09 4.92 -2.35
CA ASP A 26 -15.22 3.58 -2.93
C ASP A 26 -13.87 2.89 -3.08
N PHE A 27 -12.84 3.61 -3.52
CA PHE A 27 -11.50 3.04 -3.63
C PHE A 27 -10.93 2.72 -2.25
N THR A 28 -11.12 3.61 -1.28
CA THR A 28 -10.72 3.35 0.12
C THR A 28 -11.40 2.09 0.65
N ARG A 29 -12.71 1.95 0.44
CA ARG A 29 -13.47 0.75 0.82
C ARG A 29 -12.89 -0.51 0.19
N GLN A 30 -12.65 -0.52 -1.12
CA GLN A 30 -12.10 -1.69 -1.81
C GLN A 30 -10.69 -2.07 -1.32
N ILE A 31 -9.82 -1.09 -1.03
CA ILE A 31 -8.50 -1.36 -0.45
C ILE A 31 -8.65 -1.97 0.95
N THR A 32 -9.55 -1.44 1.79
CA THR A 32 -9.78 -1.99 3.13
C THR A 32 -10.37 -3.40 3.10
N GLU A 33 -11.26 -3.69 2.15
CA GLU A 33 -11.81 -5.04 1.93
C GLU A 33 -10.72 -6.03 1.51
N GLY A 34 -9.83 -5.59 0.60
CA GLY A 34 -8.68 -6.38 0.18
C GLY A 34 -7.70 -6.68 1.32
N LEU A 35 -7.38 -5.69 2.15
CA LEU A 35 -6.51 -5.89 3.33
C LEU A 35 -7.16 -6.81 4.37
N ASN A 36 -8.43 -6.59 4.69
CA ASN A 36 -9.16 -7.46 5.62
C ASN A 36 -9.19 -8.91 5.13
N TYR A 37 -9.34 -9.12 3.81
CA TYR A 37 -9.21 -10.44 3.22
C TYR A 37 -7.82 -11.03 3.45
N LEU A 38 -6.74 -10.30 3.11
CA LEU A 38 -5.37 -10.78 3.32
C LEU A 38 -5.09 -11.14 4.79
N HIS A 39 -5.49 -10.26 5.71
CA HIS A 39 -5.36 -10.48 7.15
C HIS A 39 -6.10 -11.75 7.61
N SER A 40 -7.30 -12.00 7.07
CA SER A 40 -8.05 -13.25 7.33
C SER A 40 -7.36 -14.52 6.81
N GLN A 41 -6.44 -14.37 5.85
CA GLN A 41 -5.63 -15.47 5.30
C GLN A 41 -4.25 -15.58 6.00
N ASN A 42 -4.08 -14.93 7.15
CA ASN A 42 -2.82 -14.86 7.90
C ASN A 42 -1.66 -14.21 7.12
N VAL A 43 -1.99 -13.27 6.22
CA VAL A 43 -1.02 -12.54 5.39
C VAL A 43 -1.14 -11.04 5.63
N ALA A 44 -0.04 -10.37 5.95
CA ALA A 44 0.09 -8.92 5.90
C ALA A 44 0.84 -8.51 4.62
N HIS A 45 0.42 -7.41 3.99
CA HIS A 45 1.03 -6.99 2.73
C HIS A 45 2.33 -6.18 2.93
N ILE A 46 2.37 -5.39 3.99
CA ILE A 46 3.44 -4.50 4.48
C ILE A 46 3.97 -3.48 3.46
N ASN A 47 3.27 -3.30 2.35
CA ASN A 47 3.71 -2.49 1.20
C ASN A 47 2.56 -1.81 0.46
N VAL A 48 1.55 -1.38 1.22
CA VAL A 48 0.27 -0.84 0.71
C VAL A 48 0.46 0.61 0.25
N MET A 49 1.11 0.81 -0.88
CA MET A 49 1.40 2.14 -1.45
C MET A 49 0.65 2.38 -2.74
N SER A 50 0.41 3.64 -3.11
CA SER A 50 -0.29 4.02 -4.35
C SER A 50 0.32 3.43 -5.63
N ARG A 51 1.62 3.08 -5.63
CA ARG A 51 2.27 2.37 -6.76
C ARG A 51 1.90 0.88 -6.84
N ASN A 52 1.45 0.30 -5.74
CA ASN A 52 1.10 -1.12 -5.58
C ASN A 52 -0.42 -1.33 -5.48
N ILE A 53 -1.19 -0.28 -5.77
CA ILE A 53 -2.64 -0.34 -5.94
C ILE A 53 -2.96 -0.06 -7.41
N ILE A 54 -3.64 -0.98 -8.08
CA ILE A 54 -4.05 -0.84 -9.48
C ILE A 54 -5.53 -0.50 -9.55
N LEU A 55 -5.88 0.54 -10.31
CA LEU A 55 -7.23 0.81 -10.78
C LEU A 55 -7.42 0.14 -12.14
N MET A 56 -8.34 -0.82 -12.19
CA MET A 56 -8.77 -1.48 -13.41
C MET A 56 -9.78 -0.63 -14.21
N LEU A 57 -9.99 -0.98 -15.48
CA LEU A 57 -10.90 -0.25 -16.38
C LEU A 57 -12.39 -0.28 -15.94
N ASN A 58 -12.75 -1.22 -15.07
CA ASN A 58 -14.09 -1.40 -14.52
C ASN A 58 -14.24 -0.83 -13.09
N ASP A 59 -13.41 0.15 -12.72
CA ASP A 59 -13.39 0.79 -11.39
C ASP A 59 -13.13 -0.17 -10.21
N VAL A 60 -12.53 -1.32 -10.51
CA VAL A 60 -12.07 -2.29 -9.49
C VAL A 60 -10.65 -1.97 -9.05
N ILE A 61 -10.42 -1.98 -7.74
CA ILE A 61 -9.10 -1.86 -7.13
C ILE A 61 -8.49 -3.24 -6.92
N LYS A 62 -7.19 -3.36 -7.24
CA LYS A 62 -6.38 -4.53 -6.91
C LYS A 62 -5.13 -4.14 -6.15
N ILE A 63 -4.84 -4.88 -5.08
CA ILE A 63 -3.57 -4.82 -4.36
C ILE A 63 -2.59 -5.77 -5.06
N VAL A 64 -1.38 -5.29 -5.35
CA VAL A 64 -0.35 -6.05 -6.09
C VAL A 64 1.02 -5.88 -5.42
N ASP A 65 2.02 -6.63 -5.90
CA ASP A 65 3.40 -6.59 -5.42
C ASP A 65 3.54 -7.07 -3.97
N PHE A 66 3.48 -8.39 -3.83
CA PHE A 66 3.59 -9.14 -2.57
C PHE A 66 5.04 -9.51 -2.21
N ASP A 67 6.04 -8.88 -2.84
CA ASP A 67 7.45 -9.22 -2.63
C ASP A 67 7.91 -9.02 -1.17
N TYR A 68 7.19 -8.19 -0.44
CA TYR A 68 7.40 -7.93 0.98
C TYR A 68 6.39 -8.64 1.89
N ALA A 69 5.34 -9.26 1.35
CA ALA A 69 4.27 -9.82 2.17
C ALA A 69 4.80 -10.86 3.15
N ASP A 70 4.22 -10.86 4.36
CA ASP A 70 4.71 -11.64 5.50
C ASP A 70 3.53 -12.14 6.34
N GLU A 71 3.79 -12.91 7.39
CA GLU A 71 2.78 -13.39 8.32
C GLU A 71 2.01 -12.22 8.95
N TYR A 72 0.69 -12.38 9.06
CA TYR A 72 -0.15 -11.44 9.79
C TYR A 72 0.14 -11.52 11.30
N ASN A 73 0.73 -10.45 11.82
CA ASN A 73 0.96 -10.23 13.23
C ASN A 73 0.75 -8.74 13.56
N TYR A 74 0.77 -8.39 14.85
CA TYR A 74 0.50 -7.02 15.30
C TYR A 74 1.40 -5.95 14.66
N LEU A 75 2.69 -6.24 14.45
CA LEU A 75 3.61 -5.26 13.87
C LEU A 75 3.32 -5.06 12.37
N ASN A 76 3.08 -6.15 11.66
CA ASN A 76 2.81 -6.12 10.23
C ASN A 76 1.42 -5.52 9.93
N GLU A 77 0.40 -5.83 10.75
CA GLU A 77 -0.92 -5.18 10.71
C GLU A 77 -0.80 -3.66 10.91
N LYS A 78 -0.06 -3.23 11.94
CA LYS A 78 0.17 -1.82 12.22
C LYS A 78 0.85 -1.12 11.04
N GLN A 79 1.75 -1.80 10.33
CA GLN A 79 2.39 -1.27 9.13
C GLN A 79 1.40 -1.15 7.96
N ASP A 80 0.53 -2.14 7.74
CA ASP A 80 -0.52 -2.08 6.71
C ASP A 80 -1.49 -0.91 6.96
N ILE A 81 -1.95 -0.74 8.21
CA ILE A 81 -2.86 0.36 8.59
C ILE A 81 -2.20 1.73 8.33
N LYS A 82 -0.90 1.84 8.63
CA LYS A 82 -0.11 3.05 8.42
C LYS A 82 0.10 3.35 6.94
N ASP A 83 0.51 2.35 6.15
CA ASP A 83 0.68 2.45 4.70
C ASP A 83 -0.64 2.83 4.01
N LEU A 84 -1.76 2.23 4.45
CA LEU A 84 -3.11 2.59 4.01
C LEU A 84 -3.41 4.08 4.26
N GLY A 85 -3.14 4.57 5.47
CA GLY A 85 -3.36 5.98 5.82
C GLY A 85 -2.60 6.94 4.91
N VAL A 86 -1.33 6.63 4.62
CA VAL A 86 -0.54 7.43 3.68
C VAL A 86 -1.09 7.36 2.27
N THR A 87 -1.43 6.16 1.78
CA THR A 87 -2.02 5.96 0.45
C THR A 87 -3.34 6.72 0.27
N ILE A 88 -4.21 6.73 1.29
CA ILE A 88 -5.46 7.52 1.26
C ILE A 88 -5.15 9.02 1.20
N LEU A 89 -4.16 9.48 1.95
CA LEU A 89 -3.75 10.89 1.92
C LEU A 89 -3.15 11.29 0.57
N GLU A 90 -2.34 10.42 -0.06
CA GLU A 90 -1.87 10.61 -1.43
C GLU A 90 -3.04 10.71 -2.40
N MET A 91 -4.02 9.80 -2.30
CA MET A 91 -5.21 9.83 -3.16
C MET A 91 -5.98 11.13 -3.01
N ALA A 92 -6.23 11.57 -1.77
CA ALA A 92 -7.02 12.76 -1.48
C ALA A 92 -6.32 14.08 -1.86
N THR A 93 -4.98 14.11 -1.80
CA THR A 93 -4.20 15.35 -1.99
C THR A 93 -3.46 15.41 -3.32
N GLY A 94 -3.28 14.30 -4.01
CA GLY A 94 -2.45 14.16 -5.21
C GLY A 94 -0.95 14.36 -4.98
N LYS A 95 -0.52 14.54 -3.72
CA LYS A 95 0.89 14.71 -3.37
C LYS A 95 1.58 13.35 -3.35
N ASP A 96 2.84 13.33 -3.77
CA ASP A 96 3.71 12.18 -3.58
C ASP A 96 4.20 12.16 -2.13
N LEU A 97 3.82 11.13 -1.40
CA LEU A 97 4.18 10.89 0.00
C LEU A 97 5.00 9.59 0.15
N SER A 98 5.54 9.07 -0.95
CA SER A 98 6.39 7.87 -0.97
C SER A 98 7.54 7.95 0.04
N PHE A 99 8.23 9.09 0.12
CA PHE A 99 9.29 9.32 1.12
C PHE A 99 8.83 9.19 2.57
N THR A 100 7.59 9.58 2.89
CA THR A 100 7.03 9.46 4.24
C THR A 100 6.84 8.00 4.62
N VAL A 101 6.40 7.15 3.69
CA VAL A 101 6.26 5.71 3.92
C VAL A 101 7.63 5.05 4.13
N GLU A 102 8.62 5.43 3.32
CA GLU A 102 9.96 4.85 3.38
C GLU A 102 10.71 5.21 4.67
N SER A 103 10.66 6.47 5.10
CA SER A 103 11.27 6.90 6.37
C SER A 103 10.68 6.14 7.56
N LEU A 104 9.37 5.89 7.48
CA LEU A 104 8.59 5.22 8.51
C LEU A 104 8.85 3.71 8.62
N LYS A 105 9.38 3.06 7.57
CA LYS A 105 9.86 1.67 7.61
C LYS A 105 11.27 1.56 8.20
N SER A 106 12.09 2.58 7.99
CA SER A 106 13.47 2.62 8.52
C SER A 106 13.56 2.68 10.05
N GLU A 107 12.53 3.22 10.71
CA GLU A 107 12.47 3.31 12.18
C GLU A 107 12.23 1.96 12.89
N HIS A 108 11.85 0.91 12.17
CA HIS A 108 11.58 -0.43 12.72
C HIS A 108 12.58 -1.50 12.26
N SER A 109 13.70 -1.14 11.62
CA SER A 109 14.83 -2.07 11.54
C SER A 109 15.41 -2.25 12.95
N PRO A 110 15.26 -3.42 13.59
CA PRO A 110 16.13 -3.73 14.71
C PRO A 110 17.53 -3.76 14.10
N SER A 111 18.44 -2.98 14.66
CA SER A 111 19.89 -3.09 14.52
C SER A 111 20.32 -4.23 13.59
N GLN A 112 20.81 -3.90 12.38
CA GLN A 112 21.67 -4.86 11.70
C GLN A 112 22.78 -5.18 12.69
N GLY A 113 22.67 -6.38 13.25
CA GLY A 113 23.57 -6.90 14.25
C GLY A 113 24.98 -6.79 13.71
N ILE A 114 25.84 -6.29 14.59
CA ILE A 114 27.27 -6.51 14.55
C ILE A 114 27.50 -8.00 14.22
N PHE A 115 27.93 -8.31 13.01
CA PHE A 115 28.69 -9.52 12.75
C PHE A 115 30.16 -9.16 12.97
N VAL A 116 30.63 -9.40 14.19
CA VAL A 116 32.05 -9.71 14.41
C VAL A 116 32.27 -11.14 13.93
N HIS A 117 33.25 -11.34 13.06
CA HIS A 117 34.16 -12.49 12.91
C HIS A 117 34.78 -12.33 11.51
N SER A 118 36.10 -12.35 11.31
CA SER A 118 37.25 -12.78 12.11
C SER A 118 38.49 -12.04 11.63
#